data_AF-A0A7X8GS37-F1
#
_entry.id   AF-A0A7X8GS37-F1
#
_cell.length_a   1.000
_cell.length_b   1.000
_cell.length_c   1.000
_cell.angle_alpha   90.00
_cell.angle_beta   90.00
_cell.angle_gamma   90.00
#
_symmetry.space_group_name_H-M   'P 1'
#
loop_
_entity.id
_entity.type
_entity.pdbx_description
1 polymer ?
#
loop_
_entity_poly.entity_id
_entity_poly.type
_entity_poly.pdbx_seq_one_letter_code
_entity_poly.pdbx_strand_id
1 'polypeptide(L)'
;MTKNLGGSVNLGYTFNKPSGFKLGFLKHLKFKNDVTVNGTLSYNQTINENKIDTTQNTTTGNLSGNIQCSYAFSEAFDGGLTVSVNRQTGKTGGVKNNTDRTDYGIDLFVVFKF
;
A
#
# COMPACT_ATOMS: atom_id res chain seq x y z
N MET A 1 29.65 -11.51 -2.78
CA MET A 1 29.12 -10.54 -3.77
C MET A 1 27.68 -10.24 -3.39
N THR A 2 27.27 -8.97 -3.45
CA THR A 2 25.90 -8.56 -3.13
C THR A 2 25.16 -8.17 -4.40
N LYS A 3 23.95 -8.69 -4.57
CA LYS A 3 23.05 -8.38 -5.70
C LYS A 3 21.72 -7.89 -5.15
N ASN A 4 21.27 -6.75 -5.67
CA ASN A 4 19.97 -6.18 -5.36
C ASN A 4 19.05 -6.31 -6.59
N LEU A 5 17.83 -6.76 -6.35
CA LEU A 5 16.77 -6.92 -7.34
C LEU A 5 15.53 -6.24 -6.78
N GLY A 6 14.85 -5.43 -7.58
CA GLY A 6 13.63 -4.80 -7.09
C GLY A 6 12.91 -3.99 -8.15
N GLY A 7 11.68 -3.63 -7.83
CA GLY A 7 10.82 -2.83 -8.67
C GLY A 7 9.55 -2.43 -7.93
N SER A 8 8.92 -1.37 -8.41
CA SER A 8 7.67 -0.85 -7.85
C SER A 8 6.71 -0.50 -8.97
N VAL A 9 5.43 -0.79 -8.76
CA VAL A 9 4.32 -0.39 -9.61
C VAL A 9 3.35 0.45 -8.78
N ASN A 10 2.90 1.56 -9.37
CA ASN A 10 1.87 2.42 -8.81
C ASN A 10 0.74 2.55 -9.83
N LEU A 11 -0.50 2.43 -9.36
CA LEU A 11 -1.72 2.61 -10.15
C LEU A 11 -2.65 3.53 -9.38
N GLY A 12 -3.07 4.63 -10.00
CA GLY A 12 -4.04 5.56 -9.44
C GLY A 12 -5.23 5.71 -10.39
N TYR A 13 -6.43 5.73 -9.83
CA TYR A 13 -7.65 6.05 -10.58
C TYR A 13 -8.59 6.91 -9.74
N THR A 14 -9.16 7.93 -10.36
CA THR A 14 -10.17 8.78 -9.73
C THR A 14 -11.50 8.64 -10.46
N PHE A 15 -12.52 8.19 -9.74
CA PHE A 15 -13.90 8.18 -10.19
C PHE A 15 -14.49 9.57 -9.95
N ASN A 16 -14.64 10.35 -11.02
CA ASN A 16 -15.37 11.62 -10.98
C ASN A 16 -16.81 11.36 -11.42
N LYS A 17 -17.76 11.34 -10.48
CA LYS A 17 -19.18 11.42 -10.86
C LYS A 17 -19.58 12.89 -11.00
N PRO A 18 -20.12 13.34 -12.16
CA PRO A 18 -20.65 14.69 -12.27
C PRO A 18 -21.78 14.88 -11.25
N SER A 19 -21.65 15.99 -10.51
CA SER A 19 -22.56 16.53 -9.49
C SER A 19 -24.03 16.21 -9.74
N GLY A 20 -24.75 15.67 -8.73
CA GLY A 20 -26.21 15.64 -8.83
C GLY A 20 -27.04 14.79 -7.87
N PHE A 21 -26.49 14.15 -6.84
CA PHE A 21 -27.36 13.47 -5.86
C PHE A 21 -27.92 14.48 -4.85
N LYS A 22 -28.97 15.20 -5.25
CA LYS A 22 -29.75 16.07 -4.37
C LYS A 22 -30.71 15.20 -3.56
N LEU A 23 -30.30 14.76 -2.38
CA LEU A 23 -31.28 14.31 -1.37
C LEU A 23 -32.11 15.53 -0.98
N GLY A 24 -33.41 15.51 -1.29
CA GLY A 24 -34.31 16.67 -1.20
C GLY A 24 -34.41 17.34 0.18
N PHE A 25 -33.95 16.66 1.24
CA PHE A 25 -33.89 17.17 2.62
C PHE A 25 -32.50 17.73 3.03
N LEU A 26 -31.44 17.52 2.24
CA LEU A 26 -30.07 18.00 2.50
C LEU A 26 -29.69 19.17 1.56
N LYS A 27 -30.60 20.15 1.41
CA LYS A 27 -30.47 21.29 0.46
C LYS A 27 -29.18 22.11 0.59
N HIS A 28 -28.38 21.93 1.63
CA HIS A 28 -27.13 22.65 1.88
C HIS A 28 -25.87 21.79 1.79
N LEU A 29 -25.97 20.47 1.61
CA LEU A 29 -24.80 19.62 1.37
C LEU A 29 -24.62 19.35 -0.13
N LYS A 30 -23.62 20.01 -0.72
CA LYS A 30 -23.08 19.66 -2.04
C LYS A 30 -22.15 18.46 -1.86
N PHE A 31 -22.62 17.27 -2.23
CA PHE A 31 -21.79 16.08 -2.29
C PHE A 31 -20.92 16.12 -3.56
N LYS A 32 -19.59 16.24 -3.39
CA LYS A 32 -18.61 16.03 -4.46
C LYS A 32 -18.21 14.56 -4.39
N ASN A 33 -18.84 13.69 -5.17
CA ASN A 33 -18.55 12.24 -5.11
C ASN A 33 -17.29 11.89 -5.89
N ASP A 34 -16.15 12.40 -5.45
CA ASP A 34 -14.84 12.08 -6.00
C ASP A 34 -14.23 10.97 -5.15
N VAL A 35 -14.12 9.78 -5.73
CA VAL A 35 -13.44 8.63 -5.10
C VAL A 35 -12.10 8.45 -5.79
N THR A 36 -11.01 8.57 -5.04
CA THR A 36 -9.66 8.27 -5.52
C THR A 36 -9.21 6.93 -4.94
N VAL A 37 -8.79 6.02 -5.81
CA VAL A 37 -8.18 4.75 -5.43
C VAL A 37 -6.75 4.73 -5.93
N ASN A 38 -5.80 4.57 -5.02
CA ASN A 38 -4.39 4.41 -5.32
C ASN A 38 -3.91 3.04 -4.82
N GLY A 39 -3.17 2.34 -5.66
CA GLY A 39 -2.55 1.06 -5.34
C GLY A 39 -1.06 1.12 -5.61
N THR A 40 -0.28 0.57 -4.68
CA THR A 40 1.16 0.41 -4.83
C THR A 40 1.54 -1.01 -4.50
N LEU A 41 2.45 -1.57 -5.30
CA LEU A 41 3.11 -2.84 -5.03
C LEU A 41 4.60 -2.67 -5.27
N SER A 42 5.41 -3.03 -4.30
CA SER A 42 6.87 -2.92 -4.36
C SER A 42 7.50 -4.22 -3.90
N TYR A 43 8.52 -4.64 -4.63
CA TYR A 43 9.32 -5.81 -4.32
C TYR A 43 10.80 -5.42 -4.29
N ASN A 44 11.51 -5.89 -3.28
CA ASN A 44 12.96 -5.74 -3.16
C ASN A 44 13.54 -7.04 -2.62
N GLN A 45 14.68 -7.47 -3.17
CA GLN A 45 15.41 -8.63 -2.74
C GLN A 45 16.92 -8.35 -2.78
N THR A 46 17.59 -8.65 -1.67
CA THR A 46 19.04 -8.60 -1.54
C THR A 46 19.58 -10.01 -1.38
N ILE A 47 20.49 -10.38 -2.27
CA ILE A 47 21.20 -11.67 -2.27
C ILE A 47 22.66 -11.39 -1.94
N ASN A 48 23.18 -12.01 -0.88
CA ASN A 48 24.60 -12.03 -0.57
C ASN A 48 25.15 -13.43 -0.82
N GLU A 49 26.06 -13.53 -1.77
CA GLU A 49 26.75 -14.76 -2.13
C GLU A 49 28.14 -14.79 -1.50
N ASN A 50 28.44 -15.85 -0.75
CA ASN A 50 29.76 -16.20 -0.29
C ASN A 50 30.35 -17.26 -1.24
N LYS A 51 31.46 -16.92 -1.91
CA LYS A 51 32.11 -17.80 -2.89
C LYS A 51 32.92 -18.94 -2.26
N ILE A 52 33.19 -18.85 -0.96
CA ILE A 52 34.00 -19.83 -0.21
C ILE A 52 33.09 -20.86 0.45
N ASP A 53 31.95 -20.41 0.99
CA ASP A 53 30.97 -21.29 1.64
C ASP A 53 29.55 -20.91 1.22
N THR A 54 28.98 -21.69 0.31
CA THR A 54 27.64 -21.46 -0.23
C THR A 54 26.53 -21.68 0.79
N THR A 55 26.81 -22.38 1.92
CA THR A 55 25.85 -22.54 3.01
C THR A 55 25.60 -21.23 3.76
N GLN A 56 26.49 -20.26 3.62
CA GLN A 56 26.34 -18.91 4.18
C GLN A 56 25.68 -17.91 3.23
N ASN A 57 25.23 -18.35 2.05
CA ASN A 57 24.50 -17.45 1.16
C ASN A 57 23.21 -16.97 1.84
N THR A 58 23.02 -15.65 1.90
CA THR A 58 21.83 -15.06 2.50
C THR A 58 20.97 -14.40 1.43
N THR A 59 19.66 -14.67 1.46
CA THR A 59 18.68 -13.97 0.62
C THR A 59 17.64 -13.33 1.53
N THR A 60 17.49 -12.03 1.43
CA THR A 60 16.44 -11.26 2.12
C THR A 60 15.52 -10.66 1.07
N GLY A 61 14.21 -10.73 1.31
CA GLY A 61 13.21 -10.23 0.39
C GLY A 61 12.10 -9.49 1.12
N ASN A 62 11.67 -8.36 0.58
CA ASN A 62 10.54 -7.58 1.04
C ASN A 62 9.52 -7.40 -0.09
N LEU A 63 8.27 -7.77 0.16
CA LEU A 63 7.13 -7.48 -0.70
C LEU A 63 6.16 -6.62 0.08
N SER A 64 5.99 -5.38 -0.33
CA SER A 64 5.06 -4.44 0.32
C SER A 64 4.04 -3.94 -0.68
N GLY A 65 2.80 -3.82 -0.27
CA GLY A 65 1.78 -3.17 -1.08
C GLY A 65 0.75 -2.48 -0.21
N ASN A 66 0.10 -1.47 -0.77
CA ASN A 66 -1.03 -0.84 -0.14
C ASN A 66 -2.08 -0.42 -1.17
N ILE A 67 -3.32 -0.42 -0.72
CA ILE A 67 -4.46 0.14 -1.43
C ILE A 67 -5.01 1.25 -0.54
N GLN A 68 -5.05 2.46 -1.07
CA GLN A 68 -5.63 3.62 -0.45
C GLN A 68 -6.89 4.02 -1.22
N CYS A 69 -8.00 4.14 -0.52
CA CYS A 69 -9.24 4.70 -1.02
C CYS A 69 -9.50 6.01 -0.25
N SER A 70 -9.67 7.11 -0.96
CA SER A 70 -10.08 8.39 -0.40
C SER A 70 -11.38 8.83 -1.04
N TYR A 71 -12.28 9.36 -0.24
CA TYR A 71 -13.57 9.87 -0.68
C TYR A 71 -13.77 11.27 -0.12
N ALA A 72 -13.96 12.21 -1.03
CA ALA A 72 -14.44 13.53 -0.68
C ALA A 72 -15.94 13.42 -0.40
N PHE A 73 -16.38 13.60 0.84
CA PHE A 73 -17.81 13.54 1.14
C PHE A 73 -18.48 14.88 0.84
N SER A 74 -17.84 15.98 1.23
CA SER A 74 -18.35 17.33 1.06
C SER A 74 -17.22 18.37 1.14
N GLU A 75 -17.57 19.66 1.02
CA GLU A 75 -16.63 20.75 1.31
C GLU A 75 -16.19 20.79 2.78
N ALA A 76 -16.92 20.12 3.70
CA ALA A 76 -16.67 20.17 5.14
C ALA A 76 -15.85 19.00 5.70
N PHE A 77 -15.82 17.84 5.02
CA PHE A 77 -15.00 16.70 5.47
C PHE A 77 -14.67 15.72 4.34
N ASP A 78 -13.48 15.12 4.45
CA ASP A 78 -13.01 14.00 3.64
C ASP A 78 -12.82 12.79 4.54
N GLY A 79 -12.83 11.60 3.95
CA GLY A 79 -12.42 10.39 4.67
C GLY A 79 -11.81 9.37 3.74
N GLY A 80 -11.22 8.34 4.30
CA GLY A 80 -10.58 7.30 3.52
C GLY A 80 -10.13 6.11 4.33
N LEU A 81 -9.77 5.07 3.60
CA LEU A 81 -9.30 3.80 4.12
C LEU A 81 -7.99 3.45 3.41
N THR A 82 -6.99 3.07 4.18
CA THR A 82 -5.76 2.47 3.66
C THR A 82 -5.64 1.06 4.18
N VAL A 83 -5.39 0.11 3.29
CA VAL A 83 -5.04 -1.27 3.63
C VAL A 83 -3.64 -1.52 3.13
N SER A 84 -2.77 -2.03 4.00
CA SER A 84 -1.38 -2.33 3.67
C SER A 84 -1.02 -3.77 4.01
N VAL A 85 -0.08 -4.32 3.25
CA VAL A 85 0.57 -5.59 3.51
C VAL A 85 2.07 -5.42 3.36
N ASN A 86 2.83 -5.98 4.29
CA ASN A 86 4.28 -6.03 4.21
C ASN A 86 4.77 -7.43 4.56
N ARG A 87 5.42 -8.09 3.62
CA ARG A 87 5.97 -9.42 3.79
C ARG A 87 7.48 -9.38 3.70
N GLN A 88 8.12 -9.75 4.79
CA GLN A 88 9.56 -9.94 4.88
C GLN A 88 9.86 -11.43 4.81
N THR A 89 10.94 -11.76 4.11
CA THR A 89 11.45 -13.12 4.02
C THR A 89 12.96 -13.12 4.17
N GLY A 90 13.48 -14.16 4.81
CA GLY A 90 14.91 -14.34 5.01
C GLY A 90 15.29 -15.80 4.85
N LYS A 91 16.36 -16.06 4.11
CA LYS A 91 16.94 -17.41 3.95
C LYS A 91 18.45 -17.36 4.13
N THR A 92 19.01 -18.34 4.82
CA THR A 92 20.46 -18.62 4.86
C THR A 92 20.71 -20.06 4.45
N GLY A 93 21.63 -20.29 3.51
CA GLY A 93 21.96 -21.64 3.03
C GLY A 93 20.76 -22.39 2.44
N GLY A 94 19.76 -21.66 1.95
CA GLY A 94 18.50 -22.22 1.42
C GLY A 94 17.43 -22.51 2.48
N VAL A 95 17.75 -22.43 3.77
CA VAL A 95 16.79 -22.61 4.88
C VAL A 95 16.15 -21.27 5.23
N LYS A 96 14.86 -21.27 5.56
CA LYS A 96 14.15 -20.07 6.03
C LYS A 96 14.62 -19.67 7.43
N ASN A 97 14.74 -18.37 7.67
CA ASN A 97 15.19 -17.81 8.94
C ASN A 97 14.02 -17.13 9.68
N ASN A 98 14.28 -16.68 10.91
CA ASN A 98 13.32 -15.96 11.76
C ASN A 98 12.84 -14.60 11.21
N THR A 99 13.28 -14.19 10.02
CA THR A 99 12.87 -12.94 9.36
C THR A 99 11.64 -13.12 8.45
N ASP A 100 11.12 -14.35 8.31
CA ASP A 100 9.86 -14.62 7.61
C ASP A 100 8.68 -14.07 8.43
N ARG A 101 8.17 -12.90 8.03
CA ARG A 101 7.05 -12.21 8.70
C ARG A 101 6.10 -11.62 7.67
N THR A 102 4.80 -11.62 7.97
CA THR A 102 3.79 -10.90 7.19
C THR A 102 2.98 -10.00 8.12
N ASP A 103 2.97 -8.72 7.81
CA ASP A 103 2.24 -7.68 8.52
C ASP A 103 1.09 -7.16 7.66
N TYR A 104 -0.02 -6.85 8.32
CA TYR A 104 -1.20 -6.24 7.71
C TYR A 104 -1.55 -4.97 8.48
N GLY A 105 -1.90 -3.91 7.77
CA GLY A 105 -2.34 -2.64 8.35
C GLY A 105 -3.68 -2.21 7.77
N ILE A 106 -4.53 -1.63 8.61
CA ILE A 106 -5.80 -1.02 8.22
C ILE A 106 -5.89 0.32 8.94
N ASP A 107 -5.90 1.40 8.16
CA ASP A 107 -5.98 2.77 8.65
C ASP A 107 -7.24 3.44 8.10
N LEU A 108 -8.15 3.82 9.00
CA LEU A 108 -9.33 4.62 8.69
C LEU A 108 -9.09 6.06 9.14
N PHE A 109 -9.37 7.02 8.27
CA PHE A 109 -9.23 8.44 8.62
C PHE A 109 -10.45 9.26 8.20
N VAL A 110 -10.67 10.33 8.95
CA VAL A 110 -11.63 11.39 8.64
C VAL A 110 -10.93 12.72 8.89
N VAL A 111 -10.99 13.63 7.93
CA VAL A 111 -10.41 14.96 8.00
C VAL A 111 -11.52 15.99 7.91
N PHE A 112 -11.67 16.80 8.94
CA PHE A 112 -12.59 17.94 8.95
C PHE A 112 -11.89 19.19 8.41
N LYS A 113 -12.56 19.92 7.52
CA LYS A 113 -12.08 21.17 6.93
C LYS A 113 -12.83 22.31 7.61
N PHE A 114 -12.12 23.12 8.39
CA PHE A 114 -12.64 24.28 9.12
C PHE A 114 -12.15 25.59 8.48
#